data_AF-K4A1U4-F1
#
_entry.id   AF-K4A1U4-F1
#
_cell.length_a   1.000
_cell.length_b   1.000
_cell.length_c   1.000
_cell.angle_alpha   90.00
_cell.angle_beta   90.00
_cell.angle_gamma   90.00
#
_symmetry.space_group_name_H-M   'P 1'
#
loop_
_entity.id
_entity.type
_entity.pdbx_description
1 polymer ?
#
loop_
_entity_poly.entity_id
_entity_poly.type
_entity_poly.pdbx_seq_one_letter_code
_entity_poly.pdbx_strand_id
1 'polypeptide(L)'
;MASASPTIVLVPLCVPGHLPPLFEAGKRLLSSGAMSLTVLFMQMTMAANLMSDVTDLIRRESESGLDIRFHHLPAVELPTDSHGTEDFIMRFIQLHAPHVKAALSGLASPVAAVVVDYFCTTLFDVTRELALPVYAYLPCSASMLALILRLPALDEEVSGDLGDMEAVDVPGMPPVPAALLPTPLMTRGPNYAWLVYHGKRIMEAAGVIVYTVAELEPNVLAAIAEGRCVPGRRAPTVYLIGPALSVKAPGKQPHECVTWLDAQPSASVVLLCFGSMGGSFPAPQVREIADALERSGHRFLWVLRGPVPAGGAPYPTDANVDELLPEGFLERTKDRGLVWPKWAPQKDIIAHPAVSGFVTHCGWNSVLESLWNGVPLAPWPLFAEQHLKAFELVSVMGVAVAMEVDRKRGNFVEAAELERAVRSLMGGSEEGRKARVKAAEAKALCRNAVEEGGSSYVSLQELAREMLQHCGREAEDSAS
;
A
#
# COMPACT_ATOMS: atom_id res chain seq x y z
N MET A 1 -11.86 20.99 -36.16
CA MET A 1 -11.98 19.74 -35.38
C MET A 1 -11.63 20.09 -33.94
N ALA A 2 -12.44 19.73 -32.95
CA ALA A 2 -12.04 19.94 -31.56
C ALA A 2 -10.77 19.10 -31.30
N SER A 3 -9.73 19.70 -30.72
CA SER A 3 -8.52 18.94 -30.34
C SER A 3 -8.91 17.86 -29.35
N ALA A 4 -8.35 16.65 -29.50
CA ALA A 4 -8.59 15.57 -28.55
C ALA A 4 -8.15 16.00 -27.14
N SER A 5 -8.99 15.71 -26.15
CA SER A 5 -8.67 15.93 -24.73
C SER A 5 -7.36 15.21 -24.35
N PRO A 6 -6.40 15.88 -23.67
CA PRO A 6 -5.20 15.23 -23.18
C PRO A 6 -5.51 14.03 -22.28
N THR A 7 -4.62 13.05 -22.25
CA THR A 7 -4.76 11.85 -21.43
C THR A 7 -3.62 11.70 -20.44
N ILE A 8 -3.94 11.29 -19.21
CA ILE A 8 -2.96 10.78 -18.26
C ILE A 8 -2.91 9.26 -18.43
N VAL A 9 -1.71 8.71 -18.60
CA VAL A 9 -1.51 7.27 -18.74
C VAL A 9 -1.02 6.70 -17.41
N LEU A 10 -1.74 5.73 -16.85
CA LEU A 10 -1.33 4.98 -15.67
C LEU A 10 -0.70 3.65 -16.08
N VAL A 11 0.46 3.34 -15.50
CA VAL A 11 1.15 2.06 -15.64
C VAL A 11 1.30 1.41 -14.26
N PRO A 12 0.25 0.74 -13.75
CA PRO A 12 0.25 0.10 -12.44
C PRO A 12 1.07 -1.19 -12.43
N LEU A 13 1.62 -1.53 -11.25
CA LEU A 13 1.81 -2.93 -10.90
C LEU A 13 0.45 -3.54 -10.54
N CYS A 14 0.01 -4.55 -11.29
CA CYS A 14 -1.33 -5.14 -11.16
C CYS A 14 -1.47 -6.04 -9.93
N VAL A 15 -1.33 -5.51 -8.72
CA VAL A 15 -1.54 -6.22 -7.45
C VAL A 15 -2.45 -5.41 -6.51
N PRO A 16 -3.16 -6.05 -5.54
CA PRO A 16 -4.15 -5.36 -4.71
C PRO A 16 -3.62 -4.17 -3.90
N GLY A 17 -2.33 -4.17 -3.56
CA GLY A 17 -1.68 -3.06 -2.86
C GLY A 17 -1.44 -1.81 -3.72
N HIS A 18 -1.37 -1.96 -5.04
CA HIS A 18 -0.84 -0.95 -5.96
C HIS A 18 -1.90 -0.40 -6.92
N LEU A 19 -2.66 -1.29 -7.58
CA LEU A 19 -3.64 -0.90 -8.59
C LEU A 19 -4.79 -0.04 -8.02
N PRO A 20 -5.51 -0.45 -6.96
CA PRO A 20 -6.63 0.35 -6.45
C PRO A 20 -6.27 1.78 -6.04
N PRO A 21 -5.19 2.05 -5.26
CA PRO A 21 -4.88 3.42 -4.85
C PRO A 21 -4.36 4.28 -6.01
N LEU A 22 -3.57 3.72 -6.95
CA LEU A 22 -3.16 4.46 -8.17
C LEU A 22 -4.36 4.81 -9.04
N PHE A 23 -5.30 3.88 -9.17
CA PHE A 23 -6.50 4.09 -9.96
C PHE A 23 -7.41 5.17 -9.34
N GLU A 24 -7.60 5.15 -8.02
CA GLU A 24 -8.35 6.19 -7.30
C GLU A 24 -7.67 7.56 -7.41
N ALA A 25 -6.34 7.61 -7.34
CA ALA A 25 -5.57 8.82 -7.62
C ALA A 25 -5.85 9.35 -9.05
N GLY A 26 -5.83 8.47 -10.04
CA GLY A 26 -6.18 8.80 -11.43
C GLY A 26 -7.58 9.38 -11.59
N LYS A 27 -8.58 8.80 -10.91
CA LYS A 27 -9.97 9.31 -10.92
C LYS A 27 -10.09 10.71 -10.30
N ARG A 28 -9.31 10.99 -9.26
CA ARG A 28 -9.29 12.33 -8.67
C ARG A 28 -8.60 13.35 -9.58
N LEU A 29 -7.56 12.94 -10.30
CA LEU A 29 -6.94 13.77 -11.34
C LEU A 29 -7.94 14.08 -12.48
N LEU A 30 -8.76 13.12 -12.91
CA LEU A 30 -9.84 13.37 -13.89
C LEU A 30 -10.80 14.48 -13.45
N SER A 31 -11.08 14.57 -12.15
CA SER A 31 -12.02 15.55 -11.60
C SER A 31 -11.47 16.98 -11.59
N SER A 32 -10.19 17.17 -11.93
CA SER A 32 -9.50 18.48 -11.89
C SER A 32 -9.39 19.20 -13.24
N GLY A 33 -9.95 18.65 -14.33
CA GLY A 33 -9.93 19.33 -15.63
C GLY A 33 -10.47 18.49 -16.80
N ALA A 34 -10.30 19.00 -18.03
CA ALA A 34 -10.67 18.30 -19.26
C ALA A 34 -9.58 17.28 -19.65
N MET A 35 -9.42 16.23 -18.85
CA MET A 35 -8.50 15.12 -19.12
C MET A 35 -9.27 13.80 -19.28
N SER A 36 -8.66 12.85 -19.96
CA SER A 36 -9.04 11.44 -19.95
C SER A 36 -8.00 10.60 -19.21
N LEU A 37 -8.35 9.39 -18.80
CA LEU A 37 -7.45 8.47 -18.12
C LEU A 37 -7.27 7.23 -18.98
N THR A 38 -6.03 6.85 -19.22
CA THR A 38 -5.70 5.62 -19.92
C THR A 38 -4.94 4.70 -18.96
N VAL A 39 -5.34 3.44 -18.82
CA VAL A 39 -4.68 2.48 -17.92
C VAL A 39 -4.10 1.34 -18.74
N LEU A 40 -2.79 1.14 -18.65
CA LEU A 40 -2.08 0.05 -19.33
C LEU A 40 -1.88 -1.13 -18.39
N PHE A 41 -2.57 -2.24 -18.66
CA PHE A 41 -2.46 -3.45 -17.84
C PHE A 41 -1.37 -4.37 -18.38
N MET A 42 -0.29 -4.52 -17.60
CA MET A 42 0.66 -5.64 -17.73
C MET A 42 0.09 -6.84 -16.99
N GLN A 43 -0.41 -7.82 -17.74
CA GLN A 43 -1.13 -8.94 -17.15
C GLN A 43 -0.15 -10.03 -16.68
N MET A 44 0.13 -10.02 -15.37
CA MET A 44 0.89 -11.08 -14.73
C MET A 44 -0.09 -12.21 -14.36
N THR A 45 -0.10 -13.30 -15.13
CA THR A 45 -1.01 -14.45 -14.99
C THR A 45 -0.69 -15.32 -13.76
N MET A 46 -0.48 -14.71 -12.59
CA MET A 46 -0.11 -15.41 -11.38
C MET A 46 -1.30 -15.91 -10.56
N ALA A 47 -2.52 -15.37 -10.73
CA ALA A 47 -3.70 -15.82 -9.99
C ALA A 47 -5.02 -15.58 -10.75
N ALA A 48 -5.89 -16.60 -10.84
CA ALA A 48 -7.24 -16.46 -11.40
C ALA A 48 -8.09 -15.42 -10.64
N ASN A 49 -7.89 -15.26 -9.33
CA ASN A 49 -8.67 -14.33 -8.50
C ASN A 49 -8.33 -12.86 -8.81
N LEU A 50 -7.05 -12.55 -9.06
CA LEU A 50 -6.60 -11.21 -9.44
C LEU A 50 -7.19 -10.79 -10.80
N MET A 51 -7.38 -11.75 -11.71
CA MET A 51 -8.05 -11.52 -12.98
C MET A 51 -9.52 -11.14 -12.80
N SER A 52 -10.21 -11.79 -11.86
CA SER A 52 -11.61 -11.45 -11.53
C SER A 52 -11.71 -10.03 -10.98
N ASP A 53 -10.80 -9.66 -10.06
CA ASP A 53 -10.81 -8.32 -9.44
C ASP A 53 -10.54 -7.20 -10.47
N VAL A 54 -9.58 -7.41 -11.38
CA VAL A 54 -9.31 -6.47 -12.48
C VAL A 54 -10.51 -6.38 -13.43
N THR A 55 -11.11 -7.51 -13.79
CA THR A 55 -12.30 -7.54 -14.66
C THR A 55 -13.47 -6.80 -14.02
N ASP A 56 -13.72 -7.03 -12.72
CA ASP A 56 -14.77 -6.34 -11.98
C ASP A 56 -14.49 -4.83 -11.83
N LEU A 57 -13.22 -4.44 -11.65
CA LEU A 57 -12.82 -3.04 -11.69
C LEU A 57 -13.16 -2.41 -13.04
N ILE A 58 -12.69 -2.99 -14.14
CA ILE A 58 -12.95 -2.49 -15.51
C ILE A 58 -14.46 -2.36 -15.75
N ARG A 59 -15.24 -3.40 -15.40
CA ARG A 59 -16.69 -3.40 -15.57
C ARG A 59 -17.35 -2.27 -14.79
N ARG A 60 -17.07 -2.16 -13.48
CA ARG A 60 -17.66 -1.11 -12.61
C ARG A 60 -17.34 0.29 -13.10
N GLU A 61 -16.12 0.50 -13.58
CA GLU A 61 -15.64 1.84 -13.92
C GLU A 61 -16.03 2.25 -15.34
N SER A 62 -16.23 1.30 -16.25
CA SER A 62 -16.86 1.54 -17.55
C SER A 62 -18.31 2.06 -17.41
N GLU A 63 -18.97 1.73 -16.29
CA GLU A 63 -20.33 2.19 -15.95
C GLU A 63 -20.33 3.55 -15.19
N SER A 64 -19.16 4.11 -14.84
CA SER A 64 -19.06 5.32 -14.00
C SER A 64 -19.36 6.63 -14.72
N GLY A 65 -19.33 6.64 -16.06
CA GLY A 65 -19.46 7.85 -16.88
C GLY A 65 -18.19 8.69 -16.98
N LEU A 66 -17.09 8.28 -16.34
CA LEU A 66 -15.76 8.90 -16.49
C LEU A 66 -15.10 8.48 -17.82
N ASP A 67 -14.32 9.36 -18.44
CA ASP A 67 -13.53 9.05 -19.65
C ASP A 67 -12.28 8.25 -19.27
N ILE A 68 -12.47 6.96 -19.01
CA ILE A 68 -11.43 6.00 -18.66
C ILE A 68 -11.32 4.94 -19.75
N ARG A 69 -10.10 4.73 -20.25
CA ARG A 69 -9.77 3.73 -21.27
C ARG A 69 -8.84 2.69 -20.67
N PHE A 70 -9.20 1.43 -20.87
CA PHE A 70 -8.41 0.30 -20.39
C PHE A 70 -7.75 -0.39 -21.57
N HIS A 71 -6.44 -0.59 -21.50
CA HIS A 71 -5.68 -1.29 -22.52
C HIS A 71 -4.92 -2.46 -21.91
N HIS A 72 -5.30 -3.66 -22.31
CA HIS A 72 -4.54 -4.87 -21.99
C HIS A 72 -3.36 -4.95 -22.95
N LEU A 73 -2.15 -4.97 -22.40
CA LEU A 73 -0.95 -5.17 -23.19
C LEU A 73 -0.86 -6.66 -23.61
N PRO A 74 -0.22 -6.96 -24.75
CA PRO A 74 0.05 -8.34 -25.14
C PRO A 74 0.76 -9.12 -24.04
N ALA A 75 0.40 -10.40 -23.89
CA ALA A 75 1.05 -11.29 -22.95
C ALA A 75 2.52 -11.54 -23.34
N VAL A 76 3.37 -11.66 -22.33
CA VAL A 76 4.78 -12.04 -22.48
C VAL A 76 5.03 -13.38 -21.77
N GLU A 77 6.05 -14.11 -22.21
CA GLU A 77 6.51 -15.30 -21.50
C GLU A 77 7.08 -14.91 -20.13
N LEU A 78 6.68 -15.64 -19.08
CA LEU A 78 7.13 -15.33 -17.72
C LEU A 78 8.63 -15.65 -17.55
N PRO A 79 9.40 -14.81 -16.85
CA PRO A 79 10.80 -15.10 -16.57
C PRO A 79 10.98 -16.41 -15.81
N THR A 80 11.84 -17.31 -16.29
CA THR A 80 12.16 -18.59 -15.61
C THR A 80 13.38 -18.50 -14.71
N ASP A 81 14.33 -17.61 -15.03
CA ASP A 81 15.67 -17.58 -14.43
C ASP A 81 15.84 -16.40 -13.46
N SER A 82 14.81 -16.15 -12.65
CA SER A 82 14.78 -15.04 -11.68
C SER A 82 15.33 -15.43 -10.30
N HIS A 83 15.96 -14.48 -9.61
CA HIS A 83 16.55 -14.67 -8.28
C HIS A 83 15.71 -14.01 -7.18
N GLY A 84 14.51 -14.55 -6.96
CA GLY A 84 13.57 -14.05 -5.96
C GLY A 84 12.47 -13.17 -6.55
N THR A 85 11.62 -12.63 -5.68
CA THR A 85 10.36 -11.97 -6.08
C THR A 85 10.60 -10.66 -6.80
N GLU A 86 11.49 -9.80 -6.31
CA GLU A 86 11.74 -8.50 -6.93
C GLU A 86 12.38 -8.67 -8.32
N ASP A 87 13.41 -9.52 -8.46
CA ASP A 87 14.02 -9.81 -9.75
C ASP A 87 13.03 -10.39 -10.77
N PHE A 88 12.13 -11.27 -10.34
CA PHE A 88 11.05 -11.79 -11.19
C PHE A 88 10.15 -10.65 -11.72
N ILE A 89 9.65 -9.79 -10.82
CA ILE A 89 8.75 -8.69 -11.19
C ILE A 89 9.47 -7.73 -12.15
N MET A 90 10.75 -7.42 -11.92
CA MET A 90 11.49 -6.48 -12.75
C MET A 90 11.70 -6.98 -14.16
N ARG A 91 12.13 -8.24 -14.30
CA ARG A 91 12.29 -8.88 -15.62
C ARG A 91 10.96 -8.96 -16.37
N PHE A 92 9.89 -9.30 -15.66
CA PHE A 92 8.55 -9.33 -16.24
C PHE A 92 8.13 -7.96 -16.79
N ILE A 93 8.38 -6.87 -16.05
CA ILE A 93 8.08 -5.50 -16.50
C ILE A 93 8.95 -5.12 -17.71
N GLN A 94 10.24 -5.45 -17.69
CA GLN A 94 11.14 -5.15 -18.81
C GLN A 94 10.68 -5.78 -20.12
N LEU A 95 10.15 -7.01 -20.08
CA LEU A 95 9.59 -7.69 -21.26
C LEU A 95 8.40 -6.92 -21.86
N HIS A 96 7.70 -6.10 -21.08
CA HIS A 96 6.58 -5.29 -21.58
C HIS A 96 7.02 -3.94 -22.18
N ALA A 97 8.29 -3.54 -22.10
CA ALA A 97 8.73 -2.24 -22.60
C ALA A 97 8.36 -1.98 -24.08
N PRO A 98 8.53 -2.93 -25.03
CA PRO A 98 8.10 -2.72 -26.42
C PRO A 98 6.58 -2.56 -26.57
N HIS A 99 5.80 -3.27 -25.75
CA HIS A 99 4.34 -3.19 -25.75
C HIS A 99 3.83 -1.86 -25.18
N VAL A 100 4.44 -1.38 -24.09
CA VAL A 100 4.16 -0.07 -23.52
C VAL A 100 4.48 1.03 -24.53
N LYS A 101 5.63 0.93 -25.21
CA LYS A 101 6.02 1.88 -26.27
C LYS A 101 4.98 1.91 -27.39
N ALA A 102 4.62 0.75 -27.92
CA ALA A 102 3.62 0.66 -28.98
C ALA A 102 2.25 1.20 -28.56
N ALA A 103 1.82 0.93 -27.33
CA ALA A 103 0.56 1.44 -26.79
C ALA A 103 0.58 2.97 -26.68
N LEU A 104 1.63 3.55 -26.08
CA LEU A 104 1.79 4.99 -25.93
C LEU A 104 1.84 5.70 -27.29
N SER A 105 2.64 5.20 -28.23
CA SER A 105 2.74 5.76 -29.58
C SER A 105 1.46 5.64 -30.41
N GLY A 106 0.59 4.69 -30.06
CA GLY A 106 -0.70 4.46 -30.74
C GLY A 106 -1.86 5.30 -30.18
N LEU A 107 -1.66 6.10 -29.14
CA LEU A 107 -2.71 6.91 -28.55
C LEU A 107 -3.10 8.07 -29.48
N ALA A 108 -4.41 8.23 -29.71
CA ALA A 108 -4.95 9.35 -30.49
C ALA A 108 -5.01 10.67 -29.69
N SER A 109 -4.97 10.58 -28.36
CA SER A 109 -4.96 11.73 -27.45
C SER A 109 -3.52 12.15 -27.12
N PRO A 110 -3.21 13.45 -27.06
CA PRO A 110 -1.95 13.93 -26.50
C PRO A 110 -1.75 13.39 -25.08
N VAL A 111 -0.54 12.93 -24.75
CA VAL A 111 -0.23 12.37 -23.42
C VAL A 111 0.29 13.49 -22.52
N ALA A 112 -0.49 13.85 -21.50
CA ALA A 112 -0.14 14.88 -20.53
C ALA A 112 0.92 14.41 -19.52
N ALA A 113 0.84 13.14 -19.14
CA ALA A 113 1.78 12.50 -18.23
C ALA A 113 1.67 10.98 -18.30
N VAL A 114 2.78 10.30 -18.03
CA VAL A 114 2.81 8.88 -17.74
C VAL A 114 3.12 8.71 -16.25
N VAL A 115 2.13 8.24 -15.49
CA VAL A 115 2.28 7.91 -14.07
C VAL A 115 2.57 6.42 -13.95
N VAL A 116 3.76 6.09 -13.49
CA VAL A 116 4.23 4.71 -13.40
C VAL A 116 4.43 4.31 -11.95
N ASP A 117 4.01 3.11 -11.59
CA ASP A 117 4.33 2.54 -10.28
C ASP A 117 5.85 2.50 -10.08
N TYR A 118 6.34 2.69 -8.84
CA TYR A 118 7.77 2.75 -8.58
C TYR A 118 8.52 1.44 -8.90
N PHE A 119 7.83 0.29 -8.89
CA PHE A 119 8.39 -0.96 -9.40
C PHE A 119 8.59 -0.94 -10.92
N CYS A 120 7.92 -0.05 -11.63
CA CYS A 120 7.94 0.02 -13.09
C CYS A 120 8.95 1.03 -13.66
N THR A 121 9.94 1.50 -12.87
CA THR A 121 10.84 2.56 -13.33
C THR A 121 11.76 2.17 -14.48
N THR A 122 11.89 0.88 -14.80
CA THR A 122 12.55 0.41 -16.03
C THR A 122 11.86 0.93 -17.29
N LEU A 123 10.57 1.28 -17.22
CA LEU A 123 9.79 1.83 -18.33
C LEU A 123 10.03 3.34 -18.56
N PHE A 124 10.76 4.03 -17.70
CA PHE A 124 11.13 5.44 -17.93
C PHE A 124 11.96 5.62 -19.21
N ASP A 125 12.67 4.58 -19.66
CA ASP A 125 13.41 4.62 -20.92
C ASP A 125 12.45 4.79 -22.11
N VAL A 126 11.30 4.11 -22.06
CA VAL A 126 10.24 4.23 -23.06
C VAL A 126 9.66 5.65 -23.07
N THR A 127 9.37 6.22 -21.91
CA THR A 127 8.79 7.58 -21.84
C THR A 127 9.79 8.61 -22.36
N ARG A 128 11.08 8.48 -22.02
CA ARG A 128 12.15 9.34 -22.51
C ARG A 128 12.33 9.25 -24.02
N GLU A 129 12.29 8.05 -24.61
CA GLU A 129 12.36 7.87 -26.07
C GLU A 129 11.21 8.55 -26.81
N LEU A 130 10.05 8.64 -26.16
CA LEU A 130 8.85 9.30 -26.68
C LEU A 130 8.74 10.77 -26.25
N ALA A 131 9.75 11.31 -25.56
CA ALA A 131 9.77 12.64 -24.97
C ALA A 131 8.58 12.94 -24.02
N LEU A 132 8.02 11.92 -23.38
CA LEU A 132 6.86 12.06 -22.50
C LEU A 132 7.27 12.32 -21.04
N PRO A 133 6.58 13.24 -20.33
CA PRO A 133 6.82 13.49 -18.91
C PRO A 133 6.39 12.27 -18.08
N VAL A 134 7.28 11.81 -17.20
CA VAL A 134 7.06 10.63 -16.34
C VAL A 134 7.03 11.02 -14.87
N TYR A 135 6.05 10.49 -14.16
CA TYR A 135 5.89 10.66 -12.71
C TYR A 135 5.96 9.28 -12.04
N ALA A 136 6.75 9.17 -10.97
CA ALA A 136 6.80 7.96 -10.16
C ALA A 136 5.64 7.96 -9.16
N TYR A 137 4.92 6.85 -9.04
CA TYR A 137 3.88 6.67 -8.04
C TYR A 137 4.29 5.64 -6.99
N LEU A 138 4.26 6.03 -5.72
CA LEU A 138 4.56 5.18 -4.58
C LEU A 138 3.31 4.99 -3.71
N PRO A 139 2.72 3.78 -3.68
CA PRO A 139 1.61 3.45 -2.77
C PRO A 139 2.11 3.13 -1.34
N CYS A 140 3.14 3.83 -0.88
CA CYS A 140 3.82 3.62 0.41
C CYS A 140 3.86 4.92 1.22
N SER A 141 4.41 4.84 2.44
CA SER A 141 4.71 6.00 3.30
C SER A 141 5.83 6.88 2.70
N ALA A 142 5.89 8.14 3.13
CA ALA A 142 7.03 9.02 2.81
C ALA A 142 8.34 8.48 3.42
N SER A 143 8.30 7.77 4.55
CA SER A 143 9.48 7.10 5.14
C SER A 143 10.10 6.07 4.21
N MET A 144 9.28 5.33 3.46
CA MET A 144 9.75 4.40 2.43
C MET A 144 10.36 5.14 1.24
N LEU A 145 9.78 6.28 0.80
CA LEU A 145 10.39 7.13 -0.22
C LEU A 145 11.77 7.65 0.23
N ALA A 146 11.86 8.16 1.46
CA ALA A 146 13.11 8.65 2.03
C ALA A 146 14.20 7.58 2.05
N LEU A 147 13.84 6.35 2.44
CA LEU A 147 14.74 5.19 2.38
C LEU A 147 15.15 4.89 0.94
N ILE A 148 14.22 4.74 0.00
CA ILE A 148 14.51 4.44 -1.41
C ILE A 148 15.45 5.48 -2.02
N LEU A 149 15.23 6.77 -1.77
CA LEU A 149 16.10 7.85 -2.25
C LEU A 149 17.51 7.80 -1.63
N ARG A 150 17.62 7.32 -0.39
CA ARG A 150 18.87 7.20 0.37
C ARG A 150 19.70 5.97 -0.02
N LEU A 151 19.06 4.91 -0.52
CA LEU A 151 19.69 3.64 -0.88
C LEU A 151 20.92 3.76 -1.79
N PRO A 152 20.93 4.56 -2.88
CA PRO A 152 22.10 4.66 -3.74
C PRO A 152 23.37 5.13 -3.01
N ALA A 153 23.23 6.06 -2.07
CA ALA A 153 24.37 6.51 -1.28
C ALA A 153 24.73 5.52 -0.16
N LEU A 154 23.74 4.85 0.45
CA LEU A 154 24.02 3.77 1.41
C LEU A 154 24.76 2.59 0.76
N ASP A 155 24.45 2.26 -0.49
CA ASP A 155 25.12 1.23 -1.27
C ASP A 155 26.62 1.52 -1.49
N GLU A 156 26.98 2.80 -1.60
CA GLU A 156 28.38 3.25 -1.73
C GLU A 156 29.09 3.34 -0.36
N GLU A 157 28.37 3.77 0.67
CA GLU A 157 28.92 4.00 2.01
C GLU A 157 29.15 2.72 2.82
N VAL A 158 28.31 1.69 2.63
CA VAL A 158 28.33 0.47 3.45
C VAL A 158 28.87 -0.70 2.65
N SER A 159 30.05 -1.23 2.97
CA SER A 159 30.64 -2.33 2.19
C SER A 159 30.01 -3.73 2.40
N GLY A 160 29.10 -3.88 3.37
CA GLY A 160 28.46 -5.15 3.74
C GLY A 160 26.94 -5.15 3.60
N ASP A 161 26.32 -6.18 4.17
CA ASP A 161 24.86 -6.32 4.25
C ASP A 161 24.28 -5.32 5.25
N LEU A 162 23.20 -4.62 4.87
CA LEU A 162 22.55 -3.67 5.78
C LEU A 162 21.98 -4.38 7.01
N GLY A 163 21.57 -5.65 6.87
CA GLY A 163 21.04 -6.48 7.95
C GLY A 163 22.04 -6.79 9.07
N ASP A 164 23.34 -6.65 8.81
CA ASP A 164 24.40 -6.85 9.81
C ASP A 164 24.68 -5.58 10.64
N MET A 165 24.11 -4.44 10.25
CA MET A 165 24.24 -3.19 11.00
C MET A 165 23.37 -3.21 12.25
N GLU A 166 23.69 -2.37 13.24
CA GLU A 166 22.80 -2.16 14.38
C GLU A 166 21.54 -1.39 13.93
N ALA A 167 21.75 -0.30 13.21
CA ALA A 167 20.70 0.56 12.68
C ALA A 167 21.12 1.20 11.36
N VAL A 168 20.13 1.59 10.56
CA VAL A 168 20.28 2.33 9.32
C VAL A 168 19.63 3.70 9.46
N ASP A 169 20.33 4.72 8.95
CA ASP A 169 19.83 6.08 8.89
C ASP A 169 18.76 6.20 7.78
N VAL A 170 17.52 6.42 8.21
CA VAL A 170 16.41 6.81 7.33
C VAL A 170 16.11 8.28 7.62
N PRO A 171 16.43 9.21 6.72
CA PRO A 171 16.34 10.63 7.02
C PRO A 171 14.94 11.06 7.50
N GLY A 172 14.91 11.72 8.67
CA GLY A 172 13.67 12.18 9.30
C GLY A 172 13.02 11.15 10.25
N MET A 173 13.56 9.94 10.32
CA MET A 173 13.20 8.91 11.31
C MET A 173 14.26 8.82 12.43
N PRO A 174 13.91 8.30 13.62
CA PRO A 174 14.90 7.78 14.55
C PRO A 174 15.74 6.67 13.90
N PRO A 175 16.95 6.36 14.42
CA PRO A 175 17.76 5.26 13.92
C PRO A 175 16.94 3.98 13.80
N VAL A 176 16.80 3.47 12.58
CA VAL A 176 15.94 2.31 12.30
C VAL A 176 16.76 1.04 12.53
N PRO A 177 16.39 0.15 13.45
CA PRO A 177 17.10 -1.12 13.63
C PRO A 177 17.16 -1.88 12.30
N ALA A 178 18.35 -2.37 11.93
CA ALA A 178 18.52 -3.05 10.64
C ALA A 178 17.59 -4.25 10.48
N ALA A 179 17.31 -4.94 11.60
CA ALA A 179 16.37 -6.05 11.70
C ALA A 179 14.92 -5.71 11.32
N LEU A 180 14.57 -4.42 11.18
CA LEU A 180 13.25 -3.93 10.79
C LEU A 180 13.22 -3.41 9.35
N LEU A 181 14.33 -3.45 8.62
CA LEU A 181 14.35 -3.11 7.20
C LEU A 181 13.50 -4.08 6.37
N PRO A 182 12.98 -3.62 5.22
CA PRO A 182 12.42 -4.50 4.21
C PRO A 182 13.37 -5.66 3.90
N THR A 183 12.85 -6.89 3.84
CA THR A 183 13.68 -8.11 3.63
C THR A 183 14.66 -7.99 2.45
N PRO A 184 14.26 -7.46 1.27
CA PRO A 184 15.18 -7.31 0.15
C PRO A 184 16.36 -6.37 0.40
N LEU A 185 16.28 -5.50 1.41
CA LEU A 185 17.34 -4.56 1.77
C LEU A 185 18.35 -5.11 2.76
N MET A 186 18.02 -6.21 3.43
CA MET A 186 18.88 -6.76 4.49
C MET A 186 20.15 -7.39 3.94
N THR A 187 20.07 -8.05 2.79
CA THR A 187 21.18 -8.77 2.17
C THR A 187 21.40 -8.27 0.76
N ARG A 188 22.66 -7.98 0.42
CA ARG A 188 23.05 -7.58 -0.94
C ARG A 188 22.81 -8.74 -1.92
N GLY A 189 22.30 -8.39 -3.08
CA GLY A 189 21.94 -9.36 -4.11
C GLY A 189 21.03 -8.73 -5.17
N PRO A 190 20.44 -9.52 -6.07
CA PRO A 190 19.59 -9.01 -7.15
C PRO A 190 18.42 -8.16 -6.65
N ASN A 191 17.70 -8.60 -5.61
CA ASN A 191 16.55 -7.86 -5.08
C ASN A 191 16.95 -6.53 -4.41
N TYR A 192 18.07 -6.51 -3.68
CA TYR A 192 18.67 -5.28 -3.14
C TYR A 192 19.04 -4.30 -4.28
N ALA A 193 19.72 -4.80 -5.31
CA ALA A 193 20.17 -4.01 -6.44
C ALA A 193 19.00 -3.35 -7.19
N TRP A 194 17.85 -4.03 -7.29
CA TRP A 194 16.64 -3.45 -7.87
C TRP A 194 16.10 -2.27 -7.06
N LEU A 195 16.09 -2.33 -5.73
CA LEU A 195 15.67 -1.20 -4.91
C LEU A 195 16.64 -0.01 -5.00
N VAL A 196 17.96 -0.28 -5.05
CA VAL A 196 18.96 0.76 -5.35
C VAL A 196 18.74 1.37 -6.74
N TYR A 197 18.46 0.53 -7.74
CA TYR A 197 18.15 0.97 -9.10
C TYR A 197 16.93 1.90 -9.12
N HIS A 198 15.83 1.54 -8.47
CA HIS A 198 14.65 2.39 -8.37
C HIS A 198 14.97 3.74 -7.69
N GLY A 199 15.77 3.74 -6.62
CA GLY A 199 16.23 4.97 -5.98
C GLY A 199 16.97 5.92 -6.92
N LYS A 200 17.79 5.37 -7.83
CA LYS A 200 18.46 6.15 -8.89
C LYS A 200 17.45 6.65 -9.93
N ARG A 201 16.55 5.78 -10.41
CA ARG A 201 15.61 6.12 -11.49
C ARG A 201 14.57 7.16 -11.07
N ILE A 202 14.12 7.14 -9.80
CA ILE A 202 13.15 8.12 -9.29
C ILE A 202 13.67 9.56 -9.43
N MET A 203 14.98 9.78 -9.35
CA MET A 203 15.60 11.10 -9.55
C MET A 203 15.42 11.66 -10.97
N GLU A 204 15.06 10.82 -11.94
CA GLU A 204 14.79 11.22 -13.32
C GLU A 204 13.32 11.57 -13.56
N ALA A 205 12.44 11.36 -12.59
CA ALA A 205 11.02 11.68 -12.72
C ALA A 205 10.79 13.20 -12.70
N ALA A 206 9.79 13.67 -13.44
CA ALA A 206 9.31 15.05 -13.34
C ALA A 206 8.74 15.35 -11.94
N GLY A 207 8.21 14.32 -11.28
CA GLY A 207 7.66 14.40 -9.94
C GLY A 207 7.42 13.01 -9.33
N VAL A 208 7.29 12.97 -8.01
CA VAL A 208 6.99 11.76 -7.26
C VAL A 208 5.66 11.92 -6.55
N ILE A 209 4.72 11.03 -6.83
CA ILE A 209 3.40 10.99 -6.22
C ILE A 209 3.44 9.96 -5.09
N VAL A 210 3.13 10.39 -3.87
CA VAL A 210 3.09 9.50 -2.70
C VAL A 210 1.67 9.47 -2.15
N TYR A 211 1.17 8.27 -1.91
CA TYR A 211 -0.16 8.05 -1.35
C TYR A 211 -0.14 8.16 0.18
N THR A 212 0.12 9.37 0.69
CA THR A 212 0.14 9.71 2.13
C THR A 212 -0.37 11.14 2.36
N VAL A 213 -0.40 11.57 3.62
CA VAL A 213 -0.81 12.89 4.11
C VAL A 213 0.41 13.59 4.68
N ALA A 214 0.58 14.89 4.38
CA ALA A 214 1.73 15.67 4.83
C ALA A 214 1.88 15.67 6.36
N GLU A 215 0.75 15.79 7.04
CA GLU A 215 0.65 15.95 8.49
C GLU A 215 0.97 14.66 9.28
N LEU A 216 1.00 13.49 8.62
CA LEU A 216 1.35 12.22 9.27
C LEU A 216 2.88 12.01 9.37
N GLU A 217 3.65 12.56 8.42
CA GLU A 217 5.09 12.28 8.27
C GLU A 217 5.95 13.57 8.14
N PRO A 218 5.72 14.62 8.96
CA PRO A 218 6.31 15.95 8.71
C PRO A 218 7.83 15.97 8.75
N ASN A 219 8.45 15.21 9.66
CA ASN A 219 9.92 15.18 9.82
C ASN A 219 10.62 14.49 8.63
N VAL A 220 10.00 13.46 8.07
CA VAL A 220 10.49 12.73 6.91
C VAL A 220 10.38 13.61 5.67
N LEU A 221 9.23 14.27 5.48
CA LEU A 221 9.02 15.18 4.36
C LEU A 221 9.97 16.39 4.42
N ALA A 222 10.23 16.93 5.61
CA ALA A 222 11.25 17.95 5.81
C ALA A 222 12.64 17.44 5.40
N ALA A 223 13.01 16.21 5.79
CA ALA A 223 14.29 15.61 5.41
C ALA A 223 14.46 15.46 3.89
N ILE A 224 13.39 15.05 3.19
CA ILE A 224 13.37 14.96 1.72
C ILE A 224 13.55 16.36 1.11
N ALA A 225 12.80 17.35 1.59
CA ALA A 225 12.85 18.72 1.08
C ALA A 225 14.22 19.40 1.30
N GLU A 226 14.87 19.10 2.42
CA GLU A 226 16.21 19.57 2.79
C GLU A 226 17.34 18.86 2.02
N GLY A 227 17.03 17.85 1.19
CA GLY A 227 18.00 17.09 0.42
C GLY A 227 18.81 16.08 1.25
N ARG A 228 18.36 15.73 2.47
CA ARG A 228 19.07 14.76 3.32
C ARG A 228 19.01 13.33 2.80
N CYS A 229 18.03 13.01 1.95
CA CYS A 229 17.91 11.69 1.34
C CYS A 229 18.89 11.46 0.19
N VAL A 230 19.35 12.52 -0.49
CA VAL A 230 20.21 12.38 -1.68
C VAL A 230 21.40 13.33 -1.53
N PRO A 231 22.55 12.87 -1.02
CA PRO A 231 23.72 13.72 -0.83
C PRO A 231 24.06 14.54 -2.08
N GLY A 232 24.12 15.87 -1.93
CA GLY A 232 24.49 16.81 -2.99
C GLY A 232 23.41 17.11 -4.03
N ARG A 233 22.20 16.56 -3.92
CA ARG A 233 21.10 16.82 -4.88
C ARG A 233 19.75 16.96 -4.17
N ARG A 234 18.84 17.72 -4.77
CA ARG A 234 17.44 17.79 -4.30
C ARG A 234 16.63 16.69 -4.98
N ALA A 235 15.77 16.01 -4.22
CA ALA A 235 14.80 15.08 -4.79
C ALA A 235 13.81 15.81 -5.72
N PRO A 236 13.18 15.11 -6.70
CA PRO A 236 12.08 15.69 -7.46
C PRO A 236 10.94 16.15 -6.56
N THR A 237 10.08 17.03 -7.08
CA THR A 237 8.90 17.50 -6.34
C THR A 237 8.05 16.32 -5.89
N VAL A 238 7.65 16.32 -4.62
CA VAL A 238 6.84 15.26 -4.01
C VAL A 238 5.40 15.76 -3.86
N TYR A 239 4.45 15.07 -4.48
CA TYR A 239 3.02 15.35 -4.41
C TYR A 239 2.34 14.34 -3.48
N LEU A 240 1.69 14.84 -2.44
CA LEU A 240 1.10 14.03 -1.37
C LEU A 240 -0.41 14.03 -1.56
N ILE A 241 -0.96 12.92 -2.03
CA ILE A 241 -2.35 12.90 -2.50
C ILE A 241 -3.26 12.00 -1.67
N GLY A 242 -2.82 11.48 -0.53
CA GLY A 242 -3.59 10.52 0.28
C GLY A 242 -4.38 11.12 1.45
N PRO A 243 -5.20 10.30 2.13
CA PRO A 243 -5.79 9.08 1.64
C PRO A 243 -7.18 9.41 1.06
N ALA A 244 -7.38 9.19 -0.23
CA ALA A 244 -8.71 9.28 -0.82
C ALA A 244 -9.43 7.95 -0.70
N LEU A 245 -10.02 7.70 0.46
CA LEU A 245 -10.83 6.50 0.66
C LEU A 245 -12.27 6.80 0.30
N SER A 246 -12.74 6.21 -0.81
CA SER A 246 -14.16 6.22 -1.15
C SER A 246 -14.94 5.44 -0.08
N VAL A 247 -15.86 6.14 0.60
CA VAL A 247 -16.87 5.53 1.47
C VAL A 247 -18.01 5.06 0.56
N LYS A 248 -18.37 3.78 0.66
CA LYS A 248 -19.38 3.04 -0.11
C LYS A 248 -20.33 3.86 -1.01
N ALA A 249 -20.45 3.43 -2.26
CA ALA A 249 -21.63 3.74 -3.08
C ALA A 249 -22.90 3.17 -2.40
N PRO A 250 -23.99 3.96 -2.27
CA PRO A 250 -25.24 3.50 -1.66
C PRO A 250 -25.85 2.33 -2.46
N GLY A 251 -26.41 1.33 -1.76
CA GLY A 251 -27.28 0.31 -2.37
C GLY A 251 -26.78 -1.13 -2.43
N LYS A 252 -25.58 -1.47 -1.91
CA LYS A 252 -25.15 -2.87 -1.76
C LYS A 252 -25.62 -3.46 -0.42
N GLN A 253 -26.19 -4.66 -0.45
CA GLN A 253 -26.47 -5.43 0.75
C GLN A 253 -25.20 -5.60 1.60
N PRO A 254 -25.27 -5.42 2.93
CA PRO A 254 -24.11 -5.60 3.79
C PRO A 254 -23.56 -7.03 3.67
N HIS A 255 -22.24 -7.15 3.61
CA HIS A 255 -21.56 -8.44 3.64
C HIS A 255 -21.81 -9.12 5.00
N GLU A 256 -21.98 -10.44 5.05
CA GLU A 256 -22.42 -11.16 6.25
C GLU A 256 -21.57 -10.88 7.51
N CYS A 257 -20.24 -10.81 7.36
CA CYS A 257 -19.37 -10.48 8.50
C CYS A 257 -19.51 -9.03 8.99
N VAL A 258 -20.00 -8.11 8.16
CA VAL A 258 -20.35 -6.75 8.57
C VAL A 258 -21.67 -6.76 9.32
N THR A 259 -22.65 -7.56 8.88
CA THR A 259 -23.93 -7.72 9.59
C THR A 259 -23.74 -8.25 11.02
N TRP A 260 -22.73 -9.11 11.26
CA TRP A 260 -22.39 -9.54 12.62
C TRP A 260 -21.95 -8.39 13.53
N LEU A 261 -21.32 -7.34 12.97
CA LEU A 261 -20.88 -6.17 13.73
C LEU A 261 -22.05 -5.28 14.17
N ASP A 262 -23.16 -5.27 13.43
CA ASP A 262 -24.36 -4.49 13.78
C ASP A 262 -24.93 -4.92 15.14
N ALA A 263 -24.74 -6.19 15.52
CA ALA A 263 -25.18 -6.74 16.80
C ALA A 263 -24.22 -6.44 17.97
N GLN A 264 -23.07 -5.81 17.72
CA GLN A 264 -22.04 -5.57 18.73
C GLN A 264 -22.14 -4.15 19.32
N PRO A 265 -21.79 -3.96 20.61
CA PRO A 265 -21.69 -2.62 21.19
C PRO A 265 -20.67 -1.76 20.44
N SER A 266 -20.90 -0.45 20.40
CA SER A 266 -19.93 0.50 19.83
C SER A 266 -18.56 0.38 20.51
N ALA A 267 -17.51 0.54 19.71
CA ALA A 267 -16.12 0.54 20.15
C ALA A 267 -15.71 -0.71 20.99
N SER A 268 -16.27 -1.88 20.71
CA SER A 268 -16.09 -3.10 21.52
C SER A 268 -15.32 -4.24 20.83
N VAL A 269 -15.17 -4.19 19.51
CA VAL A 269 -14.59 -5.28 18.69
C VAL A 269 -13.15 -4.95 18.29
N VAL A 270 -12.25 -5.92 18.47
CA VAL A 270 -10.92 -5.91 17.84
C VAL A 270 -10.96 -6.67 16.50
N LEU A 271 -10.44 -6.06 15.44
CA LEU A 271 -10.27 -6.70 14.14
C LEU A 271 -8.87 -7.33 14.05
N LEU A 272 -8.80 -8.58 13.59
CA LEU A 272 -7.57 -9.22 13.14
C LEU A 272 -7.69 -9.46 11.64
N CYS A 273 -6.95 -8.70 10.84
CA CYS A 273 -6.93 -8.85 9.37
C CYS A 273 -5.55 -8.50 8.80
N PHE A 274 -5.05 -9.36 7.92
CA PHE A 274 -3.66 -9.35 7.49
C PHE A 274 -3.51 -9.09 5.98
N GLY A 275 -4.44 -8.33 5.42
CA GLY A 275 -4.45 -7.95 4.00
C GLY A 275 -4.81 -9.10 3.05
N SER A 276 -4.62 -8.86 1.75
CA SER A 276 -5.03 -9.81 0.70
C SER A 276 -4.08 -11.01 0.55
N MET A 277 -2.80 -10.84 0.89
CA MET A 277 -1.76 -11.87 0.75
C MET A 277 -1.39 -12.52 2.09
N GLY A 278 -1.87 -11.99 3.21
CA GLY A 278 -1.64 -12.54 4.54
C GLY A 278 -2.87 -13.27 5.11
N GLY A 279 -2.81 -13.61 6.39
CA GLY A 279 -3.94 -14.21 7.12
C GLY A 279 -3.99 -15.73 7.06
N SER A 280 -3.07 -16.36 6.31
CA SER A 280 -2.76 -17.79 6.39
C SER A 280 -1.65 -17.99 7.42
N PHE A 281 -1.90 -18.81 8.43
CA PHE A 281 -0.94 -19.07 9.51
C PHE A 281 -0.72 -20.57 9.70
N PRO A 282 0.49 -21.00 10.10
CA PRO A 282 0.73 -22.39 10.46
C PRO A 282 -0.02 -22.74 11.75
N ALA A 283 -0.40 -24.01 11.90
CA ALA A 283 -1.23 -24.47 13.02
C ALA A 283 -0.73 -24.03 14.42
N PRO A 284 0.59 -24.04 14.75
CA PRO A 284 1.08 -23.50 16.01
C PRO A 284 0.68 -22.03 16.24
N GLN A 285 0.79 -21.18 15.22
CA GLN A 285 0.42 -19.77 15.33
C GLN A 285 -1.11 -19.57 15.44
N VAL A 286 -1.90 -20.39 14.73
CA VAL A 286 -3.38 -20.38 14.85
C VAL A 286 -3.81 -20.70 16.29
N ARG A 287 -3.14 -21.66 16.94
CA ARG A 287 -3.38 -21.97 18.36
C ARG A 287 -3.07 -20.79 19.28
N GLU A 288 -1.91 -20.15 19.13
CA GLU A 288 -1.57 -18.97 19.94
C GLU A 288 -2.56 -17.81 19.73
N ILE A 289 -3.03 -17.59 18.49
CA ILE A 289 -4.05 -16.57 18.22
C ILE A 289 -5.36 -16.91 18.93
N ALA A 290 -5.84 -18.14 18.80
CA ALA A 290 -7.07 -18.60 19.44
C ALA A 290 -6.98 -18.47 20.97
N ASP A 291 -5.88 -18.92 21.58
CA ASP A 291 -5.66 -18.83 23.02
C ASP A 291 -5.64 -17.37 23.50
N ALA A 292 -4.94 -16.49 22.80
CA ALA A 292 -4.89 -15.07 23.13
C ALA A 292 -6.27 -14.40 23.06
N LEU A 293 -7.04 -14.67 22.00
CA LEU A 293 -8.38 -14.13 21.82
C LEU A 293 -9.33 -14.62 22.92
N GLU A 294 -9.29 -15.91 23.24
CA GLU A 294 -10.09 -16.51 24.31
C GLU A 294 -9.78 -15.85 25.66
N ARG A 295 -8.49 -15.76 26.02
CA ARG A 295 -8.03 -15.18 27.29
C ARG A 295 -8.28 -13.68 27.38
N SER A 296 -8.14 -12.94 26.29
CA SER A 296 -8.33 -11.48 26.27
C SER A 296 -9.71 -11.05 26.77
N GLY A 297 -10.74 -11.88 26.56
CA GLY A 297 -12.13 -11.59 26.91
C GLY A 297 -12.77 -10.49 26.07
N HIS A 298 -12.07 -9.92 25.09
CA HIS A 298 -12.61 -8.91 24.18
C HIS A 298 -13.43 -9.55 23.06
N ARG A 299 -14.35 -8.77 22.48
CA ARG A 299 -15.03 -9.18 21.25
C ARG A 299 -14.06 -9.07 20.09
N PHE A 300 -14.12 -10.00 19.15
CA PHE A 300 -13.20 -10.01 18.01
C PHE A 300 -13.88 -10.42 16.71
N LEU A 301 -13.38 -9.86 15.61
CA LEU A 301 -13.58 -10.37 14.26
C LEU A 301 -12.21 -10.75 13.73
N TRP A 302 -11.97 -12.05 13.50
CA TRP A 302 -10.72 -12.58 12.99
C TRP A 302 -10.91 -13.11 11.58
N VAL A 303 -10.27 -12.47 10.60
CA VAL A 303 -10.19 -12.98 9.23
C VAL A 303 -9.07 -14.01 9.16
N LEU A 304 -9.44 -15.29 9.09
CA LEU A 304 -8.52 -16.42 8.98
C LEU A 304 -8.60 -16.97 7.56
N ARG A 305 -7.45 -17.09 6.89
CA ARG A 305 -7.35 -17.60 5.52
C ARG A 305 -6.74 -19.00 5.50
N GLY A 306 -7.09 -19.78 4.49
CA GLY A 306 -6.54 -21.11 4.26
C GLY A 306 -5.11 -21.08 3.71
N PRO A 307 -4.47 -22.25 3.55
CA PRO A 307 -3.08 -22.32 3.11
C PRO A 307 -2.88 -21.72 1.71
N VAL A 308 -1.70 -21.15 1.48
CA VAL A 308 -1.27 -20.69 0.16
C VAL A 308 -0.92 -21.94 -0.70
N PRO A 309 -1.51 -22.11 -1.90
CA PRO A 309 -1.22 -23.25 -2.76
C PRO A 309 0.24 -23.32 -3.20
N ALA A 310 0.86 -24.51 -3.12
CA ALA A 310 2.21 -24.72 -3.59
C ALA A 310 2.32 -24.52 -5.12
N GLY A 311 3.30 -23.74 -5.57
CA GLY A 311 3.51 -23.46 -7.00
C GLY A 311 2.45 -22.58 -7.67
N GLY A 312 1.52 -22.01 -6.88
CA GLY A 312 0.51 -21.07 -7.35
C GLY A 312 0.81 -19.62 -6.94
N ALA A 313 -0.20 -18.76 -7.11
CA ALA A 313 -0.15 -17.38 -6.65
C ALA A 313 0.14 -17.27 -5.15
N PRO A 314 0.75 -16.16 -4.68
CA PRO A 314 0.95 -15.90 -3.25
C PRO A 314 -0.34 -15.41 -2.56
N TYR A 315 -1.51 -15.98 -2.92
CA TYR A 315 -2.80 -15.65 -2.33
C TYR A 315 -3.35 -16.83 -1.53
N PRO A 316 -3.71 -16.62 -0.26
CA PRO A 316 -4.38 -17.61 0.57
C PRO A 316 -5.74 -18.06 0.02
N THR A 317 -6.07 -19.34 0.18
CA THR A 317 -7.41 -19.88 -0.09
C THR A 317 -8.41 -19.51 1.03
N ASP A 318 -9.66 -19.90 0.86
CA ASP A 318 -10.63 -19.86 1.95
C ASP A 318 -10.29 -20.93 3.01
N ALA A 319 -10.41 -20.56 4.29
CA ALA A 319 -10.10 -21.44 5.40
C ALA A 319 -11.20 -22.50 5.63
N ASN A 320 -10.79 -23.71 5.99
CA ASN A 320 -11.65 -24.64 6.72
C ASN A 320 -11.44 -24.41 8.23
N VAL A 321 -12.36 -23.67 8.86
CA VAL A 321 -12.23 -23.27 10.26
C VAL A 321 -12.31 -24.45 11.22
N ASP A 322 -13.06 -25.50 10.88
CA ASP A 322 -13.19 -26.70 11.71
C ASP A 322 -11.89 -27.51 11.77
N GLU A 323 -11.08 -27.44 10.71
CA GLU A 323 -9.77 -28.11 10.63
C GLU A 323 -8.64 -27.28 11.24
N LEU A 324 -8.70 -25.95 11.10
CA LEU A 324 -7.60 -25.07 11.49
C LEU A 324 -7.65 -24.66 12.97
N LEU A 325 -8.84 -24.53 13.54
CA LEU A 325 -9.00 -23.99 14.90
C LEU A 325 -8.87 -25.08 15.98
N PRO A 326 -8.45 -24.71 17.21
CA PRO A 326 -8.49 -25.64 18.34
C PRO A 326 -9.90 -26.15 18.61
N GLU A 327 -9.99 -27.40 19.06
CA GLU A 327 -11.27 -28.03 19.39
C GLU A 327 -12.09 -27.18 20.38
N GLY A 328 -13.36 -26.96 20.03
CA GLY A 328 -14.32 -26.21 20.83
C GLY A 328 -14.09 -24.70 20.90
N PHE A 329 -13.08 -24.13 20.23
CA PHE A 329 -12.80 -22.69 20.26
C PHE A 329 -14.02 -21.86 19.82
N LEU A 330 -14.62 -22.21 18.68
CA LEU A 330 -15.80 -21.51 18.15
C LEU A 330 -16.95 -21.50 19.17
N GLU A 331 -17.23 -22.63 19.82
CA GLU A 331 -18.28 -22.74 20.84
C GLU A 331 -17.98 -21.91 22.10
N ARG A 332 -16.71 -21.89 22.56
CA ARG A 332 -16.29 -21.11 23.73
C ARG A 332 -16.32 -19.60 23.49
N THR A 333 -16.27 -19.16 22.23
CA THR A 333 -16.23 -17.74 21.87
C THR A 333 -17.47 -17.23 21.15
N LYS A 334 -18.49 -18.06 20.88
CA LYS A 334 -19.65 -17.72 20.02
C LYS A 334 -20.44 -16.49 20.43
N ASP A 335 -20.38 -16.10 21.70
CA ASP A 335 -21.05 -14.94 22.26
C ASP A 335 -20.31 -13.62 22.02
N ARG A 336 -19.02 -13.68 21.65
CA ARG A 336 -18.13 -12.51 21.53
C ARG A 336 -17.24 -12.50 20.28
N GLY A 337 -17.09 -13.61 19.59
CA GLY A 337 -16.12 -13.79 18.51
C GLY A 337 -16.75 -14.23 17.20
N LEU A 338 -16.22 -13.71 16.09
CA LEU A 338 -16.45 -14.21 14.74
C LEU A 338 -15.12 -14.57 14.09
N VAL A 339 -14.96 -15.82 13.65
CA VAL A 339 -13.89 -16.21 12.72
C VAL A 339 -14.46 -16.22 11.31
N TRP A 340 -13.92 -15.38 10.45
CA TRP A 340 -14.34 -15.27 9.06
C TRP A 340 -13.35 -16.01 8.13
N PRO A 341 -13.75 -17.09 7.45
CA PRO A 341 -12.83 -17.94 6.68
C PRO A 341 -12.43 -17.38 5.32
N LYS A 342 -13.13 -16.33 4.87
CA LYS A 342 -13.06 -15.82 3.50
C LYS A 342 -12.35 -14.47 3.42
N TRP A 343 -12.19 -13.94 2.21
CA TRP A 343 -11.90 -12.53 2.05
C TRP A 343 -12.99 -11.71 2.75
N ALA A 344 -12.61 -10.58 3.33
CA ALA A 344 -13.51 -9.71 4.07
C ALA A 344 -13.40 -8.27 3.54
N PRO A 345 -14.50 -7.51 3.49
CA PRO A 345 -14.46 -6.10 3.09
C PRO A 345 -13.85 -5.25 4.21
N GLN A 346 -12.53 -5.30 4.33
CA GLN A 346 -11.77 -4.67 5.42
C GLN A 346 -12.14 -3.20 5.61
N LYS A 347 -12.26 -2.43 4.52
CA LYS A 347 -12.69 -1.03 4.54
C LYS A 347 -14.03 -0.83 5.27
N ASP A 348 -15.01 -1.69 5.01
CA ASP A 348 -16.32 -1.62 5.63
C ASP A 348 -16.28 -2.01 7.10
N ILE A 349 -15.48 -3.03 7.44
CA ILE A 349 -15.31 -3.51 8.82
C ILE A 349 -14.65 -2.42 9.66
N ILE A 350 -13.55 -1.84 9.19
CA ILE A 350 -12.81 -0.78 9.91
C ILE A 350 -13.68 0.47 10.08
N ALA A 351 -14.52 0.81 9.10
CA ALA A 351 -15.44 1.94 9.19
C ALA A 351 -16.63 1.70 10.15
N HIS A 352 -16.86 0.46 10.57
CA HIS A 352 -18.00 0.12 11.42
C HIS A 352 -17.81 0.63 12.86
N PRO A 353 -18.82 1.31 13.47
CA PRO A 353 -18.70 1.89 14.81
C PRO A 353 -18.38 0.90 15.95
N ALA A 354 -18.64 -0.39 15.75
CA ALA A 354 -18.28 -1.44 16.72
C ALA A 354 -16.76 -1.72 16.76
N VAL A 355 -16.02 -1.46 15.68
CA VAL A 355 -14.58 -1.73 15.61
C VAL A 355 -13.80 -0.64 16.33
N SER A 356 -12.87 -1.06 17.17
CA SER A 356 -12.19 -0.19 18.13
C SER A 356 -10.68 -0.40 18.16
N GLY A 357 -10.17 -1.44 17.54
CA GLY A 357 -8.75 -1.73 17.44
C GLY A 357 -8.49 -2.67 16.27
N PHE A 358 -7.31 -2.55 15.66
CA PHE A 358 -6.94 -3.31 14.49
C PHE A 358 -5.54 -3.94 14.64
N VAL A 359 -5.50 -5.26 14.79
CA VAL A 359 -4.28 -6.06 14.65
C VAL A 359 -4.05 -6.29 13.16
N THR A 360 -2.93 -5.81 12.64
CA THR A 360 -2.71 -5.76 11.19
C THR A 360 -1.29 -6.04 10.78
N HIS A 361 -1.14 -6.64 9.60
CA HIS A 361 0.12 -6.76 8.89
C HIS A 361 0.81 -5.43 8.54
N CYS A 362 0.17 -4.28 8.74
CA CYS A 362 0.72 -2.96 8.44
C CYS A 362 0.96 -2.67 6.94
N GLY A 363 0.23 -3.33 6.03
CA GLY A 363 0.12 -2.85 4.64
C GLY A 363 -0.34 -1.38 4.62
N TRP A 364 0.30 -0.52 3.81
CA TRP A 364 0.11 0.93 3.90
C TRP A 364 -1.35 1.36 3.66
N ASN A 365 -2.03 0.72 2.70
CA ASN A 365 -3.47 0.91 2.48
C ASN A 365 -4.30 0.62 3.74
N SER A 366 -3.97 -0.47 4.46
CA SER A 366 -4.68 -0.85 5.69
C SER A 366 -4.40 0.10 6.85
N VAL A 367 -3.18 0.65 6.93
CA VAL A 367 -2.84 1.72 7.87
C VAL A 367 -3.70 2.95 7.59
N LEU A 368 -3.73 3.43 6.36
CA LEU A 368 -4.52 4.61 5.98
C LEU A 368 -6.03 4.39 6.19
N GLU A 369 -6.55 3.19 5.92
CA GLU A 369 -7.94 2.81 6.25
C GLU A 369 -8.23 2.91 7.75
N SER A 370 -7.29 2.48 8.58
CA SER A 370 -7.39 2.56 10.04
C SER A 370 -7.37 4.01 10.52
N LEU A 371 -6.38 4.79 10.07
CA LEU A 371 -6.22 6.18 10.48
C LEU A 371 -7.38 7.05 10.00
N TRP A 372 -7.89 6.84 8.78
CA TRP A 372 -9.10 7.50 8.27
C TRP A 372 -10.35 7.28 9.14
N ASN A 373 -10.41 6.15 9.84
CA ASN A 373 -11.51 5.82 10.74
C ASN A 373 -11.21 6.10 12.21
N GLY A 374 -9.97 6.44 12.54
CA GLY A 374 -9.50 6.70 13.91
C GLY A 374 -9.36 5.44 14.74
N VAL A 375 -9.07 4.30 14.10
CA VAL A 375 -8.87 3.01 14.76
C VAL A 375 -7.38 2.84 15.06
N PRO A 376 -6.97 2.64 16.32
CA PRO A 376 -5.57 2.40 16.68
C PRO A 376 -5.11 1.00 16.23
N LEU A 377 -3.79 0.83 16.14
CA LEU A 377 -3.17 -0.33 15.51
C LEU A 377 -2.37 -1.20 16.51
N ALA A 378 -2.35 -2.51 16.29
CA ALA A 378 -1.35 -3.43 16.85
C ALA A 378 -0.57 -4.06 15.69
N PRO A 379 0.67 -3.61 15.43
CA PRO A 379 1.46 -4.03 14.27
C PRO A 379 1.93 -5.48 14.34
N TRP A 380 1.49 -6.31 13.40
CA TRP A 380 1.95 -7.69 13.18
C TRP A 380 2.54 -7.88 11.77
N PRO A 381 3.68 -7.25 11.45
CA PRO A 381 4.26 -7.29 10.12
C PRO A 381 4.58 -8.72 9.64
N LEU A 382 4.36 -8.97 8.35
CA LEU A 382 4.55 -10.28 7.71
C LEU A 382 5.61 -10.24 6.59
N PHE A 383 5.64 -9.21 5.74
CA PHE A 383 6.50 -9.14 4.55
C PHE A 383 6.70 -7.70 4.03
N ALA A 384 7.38 -7.55 2.90
CA ALA A 384 7.68 -6.27 2.24
C ALA A 384 8.34 -5.28 3.21
N GLU A 385 7.82 -4.06 3.31
CA GLU A 385 8.27 -2.96 4.17
C GLU A 385 7.51 -2.87 5.50
N GLN A 386 6.75 -3.91 5.86
CA GLN A 386 5.82 -3.88 7.00
C GLN A 386 6.51 -3.71 8.36
N HIS A 387 7.70 -4.29 8.56
CA HIS A 387 8.46 -4.12 9.80
C HIS A 387 8.92 -2.67 9.99
N LEU A 388 9.34 -2.00 8.91
CA LEU A 388 9.71 -0.58 8.93
C LEU A 388 8.50 0.29 9.29
N LYS A 389 7.33 0.00 8.69
CA LYS A 389 6.09 0.71 9.01
C LYS A 389 5.64 0.47 10.45
N ALA A 390 5.76 -0.77 10.95
CA ALA A 390 5.45 -1.08 12.35
C ALA A 390 6.27 -0.21 13.31
N PHE A 391 7.56 -0.05 13.03
CA PHE A 391 8.44 0.86 13.79
C PHE A 391 7.98 2.31 13.71
N GLU A 392 7.63 2.81 12.53
CA GLU A 392 7.14 4.17 12.34
C GLU A 392 5.83 4.44 13.10
N LEU A 393 4.87 3.53 13.01
CA LEU A 393 3.56 3.67 13.65
C LEU A 393 3.65 3.77 15.17
N VAL A 394 4.60 3.05 15.77
CA VAL A 394 4.84 3.01 17.21
C VAL A 394 5.73 4.18 17.63
N SER A 395 6.92 4.28 17.05
CA SER A 395 8.00 5.15 17.53
C SER A 395 7.87 6.60 17.07
N VAL A 396 7.16 6.85 15.96
CA VAL A 396 7.07 8.18 15.33
C VAL A 396 5.65 8.72 15.39
N MET A 397 4.67 7.98 14.89
CA MET A 397 3.27 8.44 14.83
C MET A 397 2.54 8.27 16.18
N GLY A 398 2.93 7.27 16.98
CA GLY A 398 2.30 6.97 18.27
C GLY A 398 0.86 6.49 18.16
N VAL A 399 0.42 6.01 17.00
CA VAL A 399 -0.95 5.53 16.70
C VAL A 399 -1.13 4.04 16.97
N ALA A 400 -0.08 3.38 17.45
CA ALA A 400 0.00 1.94 17.60
C ALA A 400 0.50 1.53 18.99
N VAL A 401 0.07 0.35 19.42
CA VAL A 401 0.64 -0.39 20.55
C VAL A 401 1.73 -1.30 20.00
N ALA A 402 2.94 -1.24 20.55
CA ALA A 402 4.04 -2.10 20.14
C ALA A 402 3.67 -3.57 20.31
N MET A 403 4.09 -4.43 19.38
CA MET A 403 3.93 -5.88 19.51
C MET A 403 5.26 -6.59 19.20
N GLU A 404 5.64 -7.52 20.07
CA GLU A 404 6.83 -8.34 19.91
C GLU A 404 6.56 -9.45 18.88
N VAL A 405 7.22 -9.34 17.73
CA VAL A 405 7.09 -10.28 16.61
C VAL A 405 8.43 -10.97 16.37
N ASP A 406 8.48 -12.29 16.57
CA ASP A 406 9.67 -13.09 16.33
C ASP A 406 9.85 -13.33 14.83
N ARG A 407 10.53 -12.39 14.17
CA ARG A 407 10.86 -12.47 12.74
C ARG A 407 11.66 -13.72 12.38
N LYS A 408 12.52 -14.22 13.28
CA LYS A 408 13.34 -15.42 13.05
C LYS A 408 12.51 -16.69 13.04
N ARG A 409 11.38 -16.69 13.77
CA ARG A 409 10.42 -17.80 13.82
C ARG A 409 9.24 -17.62 12.85
N GLY A 410 9.45 -16.87 11.77
CA GLY A 410 8.44 -16.64 10.74
C GLY A 410 7.38 -15.62 11.15
N ASN A 411 7.80 -14.55 11.83
CA ASN A 411 6.92 -13.53 12.41
C ASN A 411 5.94 -14.09 13.45
N PHE A 412 6.44 -15.00 14.29
CA PHE A 412 5.63 -15.65 15.31
C PHE A 412 5.30 -14.69 16.46
N VAL A 413 4.09 -14.81 17.01
CA VAL A 413 3.66 -14.08 18.22
C VAL A 413 3.05 -15.06 19.20
N GLU A 414 3.59 -15.06 20.42
CA GLU A 414 3.08 -15.84 21.54
C GLU A 414 1.69 -15.33 21.97
N ALA A 415 0.84 -16.21 22.48
CA ALA A 415 -0.51 -15.84 22.89
C ALA A 415 -0.49 -14.76 23.97
N ALA A 416 0.47 -14.84 24.91
CA ALA A 416 0.63 -13.86 25.99
C ALA A 416 0.87 -12.45 25.45
N GLU A 417 1.64 -12.36 24.37
CA GLU A 417 1.95 -11.11 23.73
C GLU A 417 0.76 -10.55 22.94
N LEU A 418 0.08 -11.39 22.16
CA LEU A 418 -1.13 -10.97 21.45
C LEU A 418 -2.24 -10.57 22.43
N GLU A 419 -2.41 -11.29 23.54
CA GLU A 419 -3.36 -10.92 24.59
C GLU A 419 -3.03 -9.56 25.19
N ARG A 420 -1.76 -9.31 25.54
CA ARG A 420 -1.29 -8.01 26.05
C ARG A 420 -1.60 -6.91 25.06
N ALA A 421 -1.22 -7.10 23.80
CA ALA A 421 -1.43 -6.13 22.73
C ALA A 421 -2.93 -5.83 22.53
N VAL A 422 -3.79 -6.86 22.48
CA VAL A 422 -5.25 -6.69 22.36
C VAL A 422 -5.83 -5.94 23.57
N ARG A 423 -5.51 -6.33 24.80
CA ARG A 423 -5.99 -5.64 26.01
C ARG A 423 -5.53 -4.19 26.05
N SER A 424 -4.25 -3.95 25.76
CA SER A 424 -3.65 -2.63 25.67
C SER A 424 -4.40 -1.78 24.64
N LEU A 425 -4.51 -2.27 23.40
CA LEU A 425 -5.20 -1.63 22.28
C LEU A 425 -6.65 -1.31 22.63
N MET A 426 -7.32 -2.17 23.41
CA MET A 426 -8.70 -1.98 23.88
C MET A 426 -8.83 -1.04 25.11
N GLY A 427 -7.77 -0.30 25.45
CA GLY A 427 -7.76 0.71 26.52
C GLY A 427 -7.42 0.14 27.90
N GLY A 428 -6.84 -1.06 27.96
CA GLY A 428 -6.37 -1.69 29.20
C GLY A 428 -5.03 -1.13 29.71
N SER A 429 -4.36 -0.27 28.95
CA SER A 429 -3.07 0.33 29.31
C SER A 429 -3.04 1.83 28.98
N GLU A 430 -2.03 2.53 29.49
CA GLU A 430 -1.75 3.93 29.11
C GLU A 430 -1.26 4.05 27.66
N GLU A 431 -0.43 3.12 27.21
CA GLU A 431 0.06 3.06 25.81
C GLU A 431 -1.12 3.00 24.83
N GLY A 432 -2.07 2.10 25.06
CA GLY A 432 -3.23 1.97 24.20
C GLY A 432 -4.21 3.14 24.29
N ARG A 433 -4.33 3.79 25.45
CA ARG A 433 -5.08 5.05 25.58
C ARG A 433 -4.46 6.16 24.73
N LYS A 434 -3.13 6.32 24.79
CA LYS A 434 -2.41 7.29 23.95
C LYS A 434 -2.55 6.97 22.47
N ALA A 435 -2.40 5.71 22.08
CA ALA A 435 -2.58 5.27 20.69
C ALA A 435 -3.97 5.59 20.15
N ARG A 436 -5.03 5.43 20.97
CA ARG A 436 -6.40 5.82 20.62
C ARG A 436 -6.56 7.32 20.39
N VAL A 437 -6.01 8.14 21.27
CA VAL A 437 -6.03 9.60 21.12
C VAL A 437 -5.32 10.00 19.83
N LYS A 438 -4.13 9.43 19.58
CA LYS A 438 -3.36 9.67 18.35
C LYS A 438 -4.07 9.20 17.09
N ALA A 439 -4.73 8.04 17.11
CA ALA A 439 -5.53 7.59 15.98
C ALA A 439 -6.71 8.53 15.70
N ALA A 440 -7.37 9.05 16.74
CA ALA A 440 -8.43 10.04 16.58
C ALA A 440 -7.93 11.38 16.03
N GLU A 441 -6.73 11.84 16.43
CA GLU A 441 -6.06 12.99 15.82
C GLU A 441 -5.74 12.72 14.34
N ALA A 442 -5.13 11.58 14.03
CA ALA A 442 -4.80 11.16 12.67
C ALA A 442 -6.04 11.10 11.76
N LYS A 443 -7.20 10.69 12.29
CA LYS A 443 -8.49 10.74 11.58
C LYS A 443 -8.84 12.15 11.10
N ALA A 444 -8.69 13.14 11.97
CA ALA A 444 -8.96 14.53 11.62
C ALA A 444 -7.97 15.01 10.55
N LEU A 445 -6.67 14.71 10.71
CA LEU A 445 -5.64 15.06 9.73
C LEU A 445 -5.94 14.48 8.35
N CYS A 446 -6.21 13.18 8.26
CA CYS A 446 -6.50 12.51 7.00
C CYS A 446 -7.74 13.09 6.30
N ARG A 447 -8.81 13.40 7.04
CA ARG A 447 -10.05 13.96 6.47
C ARG A 447 -9.83 15.39 5.97
N ASN A 448 -9.25 16.24 6.81
CA ASN A 448 -8.99 17.63 6.47
C ASN A 448 -8.03 17.76 5.27
N ALA A 449 -7.07 16.86 5.12
CA ALA A 449 -6.09 16.90 4.03
C ALA A 449 -6.74 16.76 2.63
N VAL A 450 -7.81 15.99 2.51
CA VAL A 450 -8.48 15.75 1.21
C VAL A 450 -9.71 16.62 0.96
N GLU A 451 -10.19 17.34 1.98
CA GLU A 451 -11.23 18.36 1.84
C GLU A 451 -10.75 19.56 1.00
N GLU A 452 -11.67 20.36 0.48
CA GLU A 452 -11.34 21.55 -0.32
C GLU A 452 -10.44 22.50 0.48
N GLY A 453 -9.29 22.84 -0.11
CA GLY A 453 -8.25 23.65 0.55
C GLY A 453 -7.30 22.87 1.47
N GLY A 454 -7.52 21.58 1.68
CA GLY A 454 -6.62 20.69 2.42
C GLY A 454 -5.29 20.43 1.70
N SER A 455 -4.28 19.96 2.43
CA SER A 455 -2.91 19.75 1.92
C SER A 455 -2.86 18.82 0.71
N SER A 456 -3.52 17.67 0.77
CA SER A 456 -3.60 16.71 -0.34
C SER A 456 -4.54 17.12 -1.45
N TYR A 457 -5.56 17.92 -1.17
CA TYR A 457 -6.36 18.55 -2.21
C TYR A 457 -5.53 19.54 -3.03
N VAL A 458 -4.81 20.45 -2.38
CA VAL A 458 -3.95 21.45 -3.02
C VAL A 458 -2.84 20.78 -3.82
N SER A 459 -2.15 19.79 -3.23
CA SER A 459 -1.08 19.05 -3.92
C SER A 459 -1.58 18.33 -5.17
N LEU A 460 -2.81 17.79 -5.15
CA LEU A 460 -3.42 17.18 -6.33
C LEU A 460 -3.73 18.22 -7.43
N GLN A 461 -4.23 19.40 -7.06
CA GLN A 461 -4.50 20.48 -8.03
C GLN A 461 -3.21 21.01 -8.66
N GLU A 462 -2.15 21.12 -7.87
CA GLU A 462 -0.80 21.45 -8.34
C GLU A 462 -0.30 20.43 -9.36
N LEU A 463 -0.35 19.15 -9.00
CA LEU A 463 0.03 18.05 -9.87
C LEU A 463 -0.73 18.08 -11.21
N ALA A 464 -2.06 18.20 -11.17
CA ALA A 464 -2.89 18.23 -12.37
C ALA A 464 -2.55 19.42 -13.29
N ARG A 465 -2.39 20.61 -12.71
CA ARG A 465 -2.00 21.81 -13.44
C ARG A 465 -0.64 21.64 -14.12
N GLU A 466 0.34 21.06 -13.43
CA GLU A 466 1.67 20.83 -14.00
C GLU A 466 1.63 19.81 -15.13
N MET A 467 0.90 18.70 -14.97
CA MET A 467 0.70 17.72 -16.05
C MET A 467 0.08 18.38 -17.30
N LEU A 468 -0.92 19.25 -17.12
CA LEU A 468 -1.56 19.96 -18.23
C LEU A 468 -0.66 20.99 -18.91
N GLN A 469 0.19 21.70 -18.17
CA GLN A 469 1.11 22.70 -18.72
C GLN A 469 2.16 22.08 -19.67
N HIS A 470 2.60 20.84 -19.40
CA HIS A 470 3.55 20.14 -20.28
C HIS A 470 2.95 19.89 -21.67
N CYS A 471 1.69 19.45 -21.75
CA CYS A 471 0.97 19.30 -23.02
C CYS A 471 0.84 20.62 -23.80
N GLY A 472 0.66 21.74 -23.11
CA GLY A 472 0.49 23.04 -23.76
C GLY A 472 1.75 23.54 -24.47
N ARG A 473 2.94 23.30 -23.88
CA ARG A 473 4.22 23.76 -24.44
C ARG A 473 4.63 22.99 -25.70
N GLU A 474 4.39 21.68 -25.76
CA GLU A 474 4.69 20.86 -26.95
C GLU A 474 3.80 21.22 -28.15
N ALA A 475 2.56 21.64 -27.91
CA ALA A 475 1.66 22.10 -28.96
C ALA A 475 2.11 23.45 -29.58
N GLU A 476 2.77 24.30 -28.79
CA GLU A 476 3.33 25.58 -29.26
C GLU A 476 4.65 25.36 -30.03
N ASP A 477 5.56 24.51 -29.52
CA ASP A 477 6.85 24.21 -30.16
C ASP A 477 6.70 23.40 -31.47
N SER A 478 5.62 22.64 -31.65
CA SER A 478 5.32 21.92 -32.91
C SER A 478 4.59 22.78 -33.95
N ALA A 479 4.10 23.97 -33.56
CA ALA A 479 3.44 24.92 -34.44
C ALA A 479 4.37 26.05 -34.93
N SER A 480 5.55 26.19 -34.34
CA SER A 480 6.65 27.07 -34.76
C SER A 480 7.65 26.35 -35.66
#